data_AF-A0A3S4IMX3-F1
#
_entry.id   AF-A0A3S4IMX3-F1
#
_cell.length_a   1.000
_cell.length_b   1.000
_cell.length_c   1.000
_cell.angle_alpha   90.00
_cell.angle_beta   90.00
_cell.angle_gamma   90.00
#
_symmetry.space_group_name_H-M   'P 1'
#
loop_
_entity.id
_entity.type
_entity.pdbx_description
1 polymer ?
#
loop_
_entity_poly.entity_id
_entity_poly.type
_entity_poly.pdbx_seq_one_letter_code
_entity_poly.pdbx_strand_id
1 'polypeptide(L)'
;MTPLTELGEFLIGAGRREYFFRPSFAAMTRIGSPAEIVQAFYDLNHDAVSPLFARAYEAYGSVPAWLMEYVSKPGFADRTIGAAINILQACCEDDCSALTGAMVPSRSRPGELIWMPGAMSFEEMVMIASSLITHGIIGKAKVRKLQRNESGQMTREFHAVEYINAARSHFGISKDEAMKLTMTEFQLLLNTKYPEQKGFTKEEYNAVVDDYFAKKQRKLDKAA
;
A
#
# COMPACT_ATOMS: atom_id res chain seq x y z
N MET A 1 -15.10 -9.12 16.77
CA MET A 1 -15.57 -8.84 15.38
C MET A 1 -14.80 -9.79 14.46
N THR A 2 -15.44 -10.43 13.48
CA THR A 2 -14.71 -11.34 12.56
C THR A 2 -14.11 -10.52 11.42
N PRO A 3 -12.77 -10.55 11.20
CA PRO A 3 -12.15 -9.76 10.14
C PRO A 3 -12.41 -10.35 8.75
N LEU A 4 -12.62 -9.47 7.77
CA LEU A 4 -12.68 -9.81 6.35
C LEU A 4 -11.30 -9.62 5.69
N THR A 5 -10.50 -10.69 5.70
CA THR A 5 -9.12 -10.68 5.19
C THR A 5 -9.01 -10.32 3.71
N GLU A 6 -10.01 -10.68 2.90
CA GLU A 6 -10.08 -10.29 1.48
C GLU A 6 -10.17 -8.76 1.29
N LEU A 7 -10.74 -8.06 2.26
CA LEU A 7 -10.86 -6.60 2.23
C LEU A 7 -9.66 -5.90 2.88
N GLY A 8 -8.72 -6.66 3.44
CA GLY A 8 -7.54 -6.16 4.13
C GLY A 8 -7.74 -5.95 5.64
N GLU A 9 -8.85 -6.43 6.20
CA GLU A 9 -9.05 -6.44 7.64
C GLU A 9 -8.35 -7.64 8.28
N PHE A 10 -7.81 -7.48 9.48
CA PHE A 10 -7.29 -8.60 10.27
C PHE A 10 -7.31 -8.25 11.76
N LEU A 11 -7.06 -9.27 12.57
CA LEU A 11 -7.05 -9.19 14.01
C LEU A 11 -5.73 -9.75 14.53
N ILE A 12 -5.08 -9.02 15.44
CA ILE A 12 -3.86 -9.46 16.11
C ILE A 12 -4.14 -9.62 17.59
N GLY A 13 -3.90 -10.82 18.12
CA GLY A 13 -3.95 -11.09 19.54
C GLY A 13 -2.59 -10.83 20.20
N ALA A 14 -2.57 -10.02 21.25
CA ALA A 14 -1.39 -9.85 22.12
C ALA A 14 -1.78 -10.05 23.58
N GLY A 15 -1.46 -11.23 24.11
CA GLY A 15 -1.83 -11.65 25.46
C GLY A 15 -3.35 -11.75 25.61
N ARG A 16 -3.94 -10.84 26.38
CA ARG A 16 -5.40 -10.78 26.65
C ARG A 16 -6.14 -9.72 25.84
N ARG A 17 -5.45 -8.99 24.95
CA ARG A 17 -6.03 -7.96 24.10
C ARG A 17 -6.04 -8.42 22.65
N GLU A 18 -7.09 -8.03 21.95
CA GLU A 18 -7.23 -8.21 20.51
C GLU A 18 -7.26 -6.83 19.86
N TYR A 19 -6.48 -6.67 18.79
CA TYR A 19 -6.37 -5.43 18.03
C TYR A 19 -6.99 -5.65 16.66
N PHE A 20 -8.06 -4.93 16.36
CA PHE A 20 -8.72 -4.99 15.06
C PHE A 20 -8.17 -3.89 14.15
N PHE A 21 -7.75 -4.29 12.95
CA PHE A 21 -7.19 -3.38 11.95
C PHE A 21 -8.12 -3.32 10.74
N ARG A 22 -8.47 -2.09 10.34
CA ARG A 22 -9.29 -1.81 9.16
C ARG A 22 -8.65 -0.68 8.33
N PRO A 23 -8.17 -0.95 7.10
CA PRO A 23 -7.60 0.07 6.23
C PRO A 23 -8.70 0.85 5.48
N SER A 24 -9.66 1.42 6.22
CA SER A 24 -10.77 2.15 5.62
C SER A 24 -10.37 3.54 5.12
N PHE A 25 -11.23 4.18 4.31
CA PHE A 25 -11.03 5.58 3.92
C PHE A 25 -10.89 6.51 5.14
N ALA A 26 -11.65 6.27 6.21
CA ALA A 26 -11.46 7.01 7.46
C ALA A 26 -10.10 6.76 8.11
N ALA A 27 -9.59 5.52 8.08
CA ALA A 27 -8.24 5.22 8.55
C ALA A 27 -7.18 5.96 7.72
N MET A 28 -7.33 6.00 6.39
CA MET A 28 -6.40 6.73 5.51
C MET A 28 -6.36 8.22 5.87
N THR A 29 -7.49 8.85 6.20
CA THR A 29 -7.49 10.26 6.63
C THR A 29 -6.78 10.52 7.96
N ARG A 30 -6.57 9.48 8.79
CA ARG A 30 -5.81 9.61 10.06
C ARG A 30 -4.30 9.57 9.86
N ILE A 31 -3.82 9.03 8.74
CA ILE A 31 -2.38 8.95 8.42
C ILE A 31 -1.80 10.36 8.23
N GLY A 32 -2.54 11.26 7.57
CA GLY A 32 -2.12 12.63 7.30
C GLY A 32 -2.87 13.28 6.14
N SER A 33 -2.27 14.30 5.56
CA SER A 33 -2.73 14.97 4.35
C SER A 33 -2.71 14.02 3.12
N PRO A 34 -3.42 14.36 2.03
CA PRO A 34 -3.45 13.55 0.81
C PRO A 34 -2.06 13.20 0.25
N ALA A 35 -1.10 14.12 0.32
CA ALA A 35 0.27 13.89 -0.10
C ALA A 35 1.03 12.97 0.88
N GLU A 36 0.83 13.15 2.20
CA GLU A 36 1.47 12.32 3.22
C GLU A 36 0.98 10.87 3.19
N ILE A 37 -0.30 10.65 2.85
CA ILE A 37 -0.85 9.29 2.65
C ILE A 37 -0.09 8.56 1.54
N VAL A 38 0.11 9.23 0.40
CA VAL A 38 0.86 8.68 -0.73
C VAL A 38 2.35 8.52 -0.38
N GLN A 39 2.93 9.46 0.37
CA GLN A 39 4.30 9.36 0.84
C GLN A 39 4.51 8.16 1.78
N ALA A 40 3.59 7.93 2.73
CA ALA A 40 3.64 6.77 3.62
C ALA A 40 3.56 5.44 2.84
N PHE A 41 2.79 5.41 1.74
CA PHE A 41 2.78 4.27 0.83
C PHE A 41 4.14 4.06 0.16
N TYR A 42 4.78 5.13 -0.33
CA TYR A 42 6.10 5.05 -0.95
C TYR A 42 7.19 4.66 0.04
N ASP A 43 7.23 5.26 1.23
CA ASP A 43 8.26 4.99 2.25
C ASP A 43 8.23 3.53 2.74
N LEU A 44 7.08 2.86 2.57
CA LEU A 44 6.87 1.48 2.99
C LEU A 44 7.02 0.46 1.87
N ASN A 45 6.53 0.77 0.66
CA ASN A 45 6.51 -0.17 -0.47
C ASN A 45 7.63 0.06 -1.48
N HIS A 46 8.24 1.24 -1.46
CA HIS A 46 9.45 1.46 -2.23
C HIS A 46 10.63 1.08 -1.34
N ASP A 47 11.19 -0.09 -1.64
CA ASP A 47 12.50 -0.45 -1.17
C ASP A 47 13.49 0.58 -1.74
N ALA A 48 13.76 1.66 -1.01
CA ALA A 48 14.73 2.65 -1.47
C ALA A 48 16.17 2.10 -1.39
N VAL A 49 16.38 0.93 -0.77
CA VAL A 49 17.67 0.26 -0.62
C VAL A 49 18.02 -0.60 -1.83
N SER A 50 17.09 -1.42 -2.33
CA SER A 50 17.34 -2.31 -3.47
C SER A 50 17.80 -1.60 -4.75
N PRO A 51 17.20 -0.48 -5.19
CA PRO A 51 17.66 0.30 -6.34
C PRO A 51 19.04 0.94 -6.09
N LEU A 52 19.34 1.34 -4.85
CA LEU A 52 20.66 1.85 -4.49
C LEU A 52 21.72 0.75 -4.57
N PHE A 53 21.43 -0.45 -4.08
CA PHE A 53 22.31 -1.61 -4.21
C PHE A 53 22.47 -2.06 -5.65
N ALA A 54 21.40 -2.09 -6.44
CA ALA A 54 21.45 -2.43 -7.87
C ALA A 54 22.33 -1.44 -8.64
N ARG A 55 22.14 -0.13 -8.44
CA ARG A 55 22.98 0.91 -9.05
C ARG A 55 24.43 0.84 -8.60
N ALA A 56 24.67 0.55 -7.33
CA ALA A 56 26.03 0.39 -6.81
C ALA A 56 26.70 -0.85 -7.42
N TYR A 57 25.97 -1.94 -7.58
CA TYR A 57 26.47 -3.15 -8.23
C TYR A 57 26.76 -2.92 -9.72
N GLU A 58 25.88 -2.20 -10.43
CA GLU A 58 26.11 -1.80 -11.83
C GLU A 58 27.34 -0.89 -11.98
N ALA A 59 27.53 0.07 -11.06
CA ALA A 59 28.63 1.04 -11.14
C ALA A 59 29.98 0.51 -10.63
N TYR A 60 29.98 -0.34 -9.61
CA TYR A 60 31.18 -0.74 -8.88
C TYR A 60 31.43 -2.26 -8.87
N GLY A 61 30.55 -3.07 -9.48
CA GLY A 61 30.64 -4.54 -9.49
C GLY A 61 30.44 -5.22 -8.13
N SER A 62 30.18 -4.44 -7.09
CA SER A 62 29.96 -4.88 -5.71
C SER A 62 29.25 -3.76 -4.94
N VAL A 63 28.70 -4.06 -3.77
CA VAL A 63 28.12 -3.04 -2.88
C VAL A 63 29.23 -2.42 -2.03
N PRO A 64 29.50 -1.11 -2.15
CA PRO A 64 30.55 -0.47 -1.36
C PRO A 64 30.23 -0.42 0.14
N ALA A 65 31.26 -0.56 0.98
CA ALA A 65 31.11 -0.51 2.44
C ALA A 65 30.48 0.80 2.95
N TRP A 66 30.79 1.94 2.32
CA TRP A 66 30.19 3.23 2.67
C TRP A 66 28.68 3.28 2.42
N LEU A 67 28.18 2.54 1.42
CA LEU A 67 26.76 2.45 1.12
C LEU A 67 26.07 1.55 2.15
N MET A 68 26.69 0.42 2.51
CA MET A 68 26.23 -0.42 3.61
C MET A 68 26.14 0.38 4.92
N GLU A 69 27.16 1.18 5.23
CA GLU A 69 27.19 2.04 6.41
C GLU A 69 26.10 3.13 6.33
N TYR A 70 25.87 3.73 5.15
CA TYR A 70 24.82 4.73 4.93
C TYR A 70 23.41 4.17 5.11
N VAL A 71 23.11 2.99 4.56
CA VAL A 71 21.82 2.31 4.74
C VAL A 71 21.64 1.84 6.20
N SER A 72 22.73 1.53 6.88
CA SER A 72 22.74 1.17 8.31
C SER A 72 22.62 2.37 9.24
N LYS A 73 22.62 3.62 8.73
CA LYS A 73 22.42 4.81 9.57
C LYS A 73 20.97 4.89 10.07
N PRO A 74 20.75 5.31 11.33
CA PRO A 74 19.44 5.36 11.96
C PRO A 74 18.34 6.05 11.13
N GLY A 75 18.65 7.08 10.35
CA GLY A 75 17.63 7.87 9.64
C GLY A 75 16.93 7.23 8.43
N PHE A 76 17.43 6.12 7.88
CA PHE A 76 16.79 5.45 6.74
C PHE A 76 15.72 4.45 7.21
N ALA A 77 16.07 3.56 8.14
CA ALA A 77 15.13 2.67 8.80
C ALA A 77 14.04 3.47 9.55
N ASP A 78 14.39 4.63 10.12
CA ASP A 78 13.44 5.51 10.82
C ASP A 78 12.23 5.92 9.97
N ARG A 79 12.38 6.12 8.65
CA ARG A 79 11.25 6.53 7.79
C ARG A 79 10.30 5.38 7.52
N THR A 80 10.83 4.21 7.16
CA THR A 80 10.01 3.01 6.92
C THR A 80 9.36 2.54 8.22
N ILE A 81 10.09 2.54 9.34
CA ILE A 81 9.54 2.28 10.68
C ILE A 81 8.45 3.29 11.03
N GLY A 82 8.74 4.59 10.89
CA GLY A 82 7.80 5.66 11.20
C GLY A 82 6.53 5.57 10.37
N ALA A 83 6.64 5.28 9.07
CA ALA A 83 5.51 5.05 8.18
C ALA A 83 4.71 3.81 8.60
N ALA A 84 5.38 2.68 8.88
CA ALA A 84 4.72 1.46 9.34
C ALA A 84 3.93 1.68 10.63
N ILE A 85 4.54 2.33 11.63
CA ILE A 85 3.88 2.67 12.90
C ILE A 85 2.69 3.59 12.65
N ASN A 86 2.85 4.66 11.87
CA ASN A 86 1.77 5.60 11.57
C ASN A 86 0.57 4.89 10.90
N ILE A 87 0.83 4.01 9.93
CA ILE A 87 -0.21 3.24 9.23
C ILE A 87 -0.91 2.27 10.19
N LEU A 88 -0.16 1.53 11.01
CA LEU A 88 -0.72 0.59 11.98
C LEU A 88 -1.61 1.29 13.00
N GLN A 89 -1.15 2.42 13.55
CA GLN A 89 -1.91 3.26 14.49
C GLN A 89 -3.15 3.85 13.83
N ALA A 90 -3.01 4.37 12.60
CA ALA A 90 -4.13 4.92 11.86
C ALA A 90 -5.19 3.86 11.52
N CYS A 91 -4.81 2.62 11.24
CA CYS A 91 -5.73 1.54 10.86
C CYS A 91 -6.31 0.76 12.05
N CYS A 92 -5.76 0.91 13.25
CA CYS A 92 -6.32 0.28 14.45
C CYS A 92 -7.46 1.13 15.02
N GLU A 93 -8.52 0.48 15.52
CA GLU A 93 -9.61 1.18 16.22
C GLU A 93 -9.18 1.62 17.64
N ASP A 94 -8.24 0.88 18.24
CA ASP A 94 -7.67 1.11 19.56
C ASP A 94 -6.20 1.55 19.47
N ASP A 95 -5.64 2.06 20.58
CA ASP A 95 -4.21 2.34 20.69
C ASP A 95 -3.38 1.04 20.60
N CYS A 96 -2.68 0.86 19.48
CA CYS A 96 -1.85 -0.31 19.23
C CYS A 96 -0.38 -0.13 19.63
N SER A 97 -0.06 0.86 20.48
CA SER A 97 1.32 1.14 20.94
C SER A 97 1.96 -0.04 21.68
N ALA A 98 1.15 -0.93 22.27
CA ALA A 98 1.66 -2.18 22.85
C ALA A 98 2.25 -3.13 21.79
N LEU A 99 1.76 -3.07 20.54
CA LEU A 99 2.29 -3.82 19.41
C LEU A 99 3.44 -3.07 18.74
N THR A 100 3.22 -1.80 18.40
CA THR A 100 4.14 -1.00 17.57
C THR A 100 5.29 -0.37 18.35
N GLY A 101 5.22 -0.36 19.68
CA GLY A 101 6.09 0.46 20.51
C GLY A 101 5.63 1.90 20.63
N ALA A 102 6.30 2.66 21.50
CA ALA A 102 5.98 4.05 21.81
C ALA A 102 7.23 4.90 22.00
N MET A 103 7.13 6.19 21.68
CA MET A 103 8.17 7.17 22.03
C MET A 103 8.07 7.51 23.51
N VAL A 104 9.13 7.24 24.28
CA VAL A 104 9.21 7.58 25.70
C VAL A 104 10.34 8.58 25.95
N PRO A 105 10.22 9.47 26.96
CA PRO A 105 11.32 10.34 27.34
C PRO A 105 12.51 9.53 27.85
N SER A 106 13.70 9.90 27.37
CA SER A 106 14.96 9.33 27.82
C SER A 106 15.19 9.63 29.29
N ARG A 107 15.47 8.59 30.08
CA ARG A 107 15.88 8.75 31.48
C ARG A 107 17.26 9.38 31.62
N SER A 108 18.13 9.18 30.62
CA SER A 108 19.52 9.62 30.66
C SER A 108 19.75 11.00 30.05
N ARG A 109 18.86 11.45 29.15
CA ARG A 109 18.99 12.73 28.43
C ARG A 109 17.65 13.48 28.43
N PRO A 110 17.46 14.42 29.37
CA PRO A 110 16.24 15.22 29.45
C PRO A 110 15.95 15.95 28.14
N GLY A 111 14.77 15.71 27.56
CA GLY A 111 14.33 16.32 26.30
C GLY A 111 14.50 15.44 25.05
N GLU A 112 15.21 14.32 25.13
CA GLU A 112 15.32 13.36 24.04
C GLU A 112 14.23 12.27 24.17
N LEU A 113 13.53 11.97 23.06
CA LEU A 113 12.58 10.86 23.00
C LEU A 113 13.27 9.63 22.40
N ILE A 114 13.12 8.48 23.05
CA ILE A 114 13.64 7.20 22.58
C ILE A 114 12.45 6.31 22.24
N TRP A 115 12.49 5.67 21.09
CA TRP A 115 11.50 4.66 20.74
C TRP A 115 11.74 3.38 21.57
N MET A 116 10.69 2.94 22.26
CA MET A 116 10.68 1.66 22.96
C MET A 116 9.93 0.63 22.12
N PRO A 117 10.55 -0.52 21.77
CA PRO A 117 9.92 -1.54 20.96
C PRO A 117 8.68 -2.13 21.65
N GLY A 118 7.66 -2.43 20.84
CA GLY A 118 6.47 -3.15 21.27
C GLY A 118 6.62 -4.67 21.11
N ALA A 119 5.50 -5.38 21.12
CA ALA A 119 5.47 -6.83 20.98
C ALA A 119 5.77 -7.35 19.56
N MET A 120 5.62 -6.50 18.53
CA MET A 120 5.80 -6.86 17.13
C MET A 120 7.22 -6.56 16.65
N SER A 121 7.78 -7.41 15.79
CA SER A 121 9.08 -7.15 15.14
C SER A 121 8.96 -6.06 14.07
N PHE A 122 10.08 -5.48 13.66
CA PHE A 122 10.07 -4.48 12.58
C PHE A 122 9.55 -5.07 11.26
N GLU A 123 9.98 -6.28 10.92
CA GLU A 123 9.60 -6.97 9.69
C GLU A 123 8.09 -7.24 9.66
N GLU A 124 7.53 -7.66 10.79
CA GLU A 124 6.08 -7.85 10.95
C GLU A 124 5.34 -6.52 10.76
N MET A 125 5.79 -5.44 11.39
CA MET A 125 5.16 -4.11 11.24
C MET A 125 5.13 -3.68 9.77
N VAL A 126 6.25 -3.81 9.06
CA VAL A 126 6.35 -3.40 7.65
C VAL A 126 5.45 -4.24 6.76
N MET A 127 5.47 -5.56 6.92
CA MET A 127 4.66 -6.48 6.12
C MET A 127 3.17 -6.19 6.30
N ILE A 128 2.74 -6.02 7.55
CA ILE A 128 1.34 -5.80 7.90
C ILE A 128 0.89 -4.42 7.41
N ALA A 129 1.67 -3.37 7.68
CA ALA A 129 1.38 -2.02 7.21
C ALA A 129 1.32 -1.95 5.68
N SER A 130 2.18 -2.69 4.97
CA SER A 130 2.22 -2.72 3.50
C SER A 130 0.94 -3.31 2.94
N SER A 131 0.47 -4.40 3.55
CA SER A 131 -0.83 -4.98 3.20
C SER A 131 -1.96 -4.00 3.46
N LEU A 132 -2.03 -3.39 4.65
CA LEU A 132 -3.07 -2.42 5.01
C LEU A 132 -3.16 -1.27 4.01
N ILE A 133 -2.05 -0.56 3.79
CA ILE A 133 -2.05 0.63 2.93
C ILE A 133 -2.33 0.28 1.47
N THR A 134 -1.92 -0.91 1.01
CA THR A 134 -2.26 -1.40 -0.33
C THR A 134 -3.77 -1.60 -0.49
N HIS A 135 -4.44 -2.20 0.51
CA HIS A 135 -5.90 -2.35 0.49
C HIS A 135 -6.65 -1.02 0.65
N GLY A 136 -6.05 -0.05 1.36
CA GLY A 136 -6.66 1.26 1.63
C GLY A 136 -6.54 2.28 0.48
N ILE A 137 -5.44 2.25 -0.29
CA ILE A 137 -5.16 3.24 -1.35
C ILE A 137 -5.32 2.65 -2.75
N ILE A 138 -4.68 1.51 -3.02
CA ILE A 138 -4.59 0.94 -4.37
C ILE A 138 -5.74 -0.01 -4.64
N GLY A 139 -6.10 -0.81 -3.64
CA GLY A 139 -7.01 -1.93 -3.78
C GLY A 139 -6.33 -3.15 -4.43
N LYS A 140 -6.65 -4.34 -3.94
CA LYS A 140 -6.18 -5.61 -4.53
C LYS A 140 -7.25 -6.31 -5.37
N ALA A 141 -8.41 -5.68 -5.55
CA ALA A 141 -9.47 -6.26 -6.36
C ALA A 141 -9.00 -6.37 -7.81
N LYS A 142 -9.10 -7.57 -8.39
CA LYS A 142 -8.88 -7.79 -9.83
C LYS A 142 -10.03 -7.17 -10.61
N VAL A 143 -10.00 -5.86 -10.75
CA VAL A 143 -10.93 -5.10 -11.58
C VAL A 143 -10.52 -5.27 -13.03
N ARG A 144 -11.49 -5.54 -13.90
CA ARG A 144 -11.29 -5.54 -15.35
C ARG A 144 -10.98 -4.11 -15.80
N LYS A 145 -9.69 -3.75 -15.88
CA LYS A 145 -9.24 -2.41 -16.31
C LYS A 145 -9.13 -2.35 -17.84
N LEU A 146 -9.92 -1.48 -18.45
CA LEU A 146 -9.85 -1.20 -19.88
C LEU A 146 -8.57 -0.41 -20.20
N GLN A 147 -7.83 -0.82 -21.25
CA GLN A 147 -6.58 -0.16 -21.66
C GLN A 147 -6.75 1.34 -21.95
N ARG A 148 -7.93 1.77 -22.42
CA ARG A 148 -8.24 3.17 -22.75
C ARG A 148 -8.23 4.11 -21.54
N ASN A 149 -8.43 3.57 -20.33
CA ASN A 149 -8.49 4.34 -19.09
C ASN A 149 -7.23 4.15 -18.23
N GLU A 150 -6.19 3.48 -18.73
CA GLU A 150 -4.89 3.41 -18.08
C GLU A 150 -4.07 4.66 -18.40
N SER A 151 -4.42 5.79 -17.80
CA SER A 151 -3.42 6.82 -17.57
C SER A 151 -2.47 6.27 -16.50
N GLY A 152 -1.28 5.81 -16.90
CA GLY A 152 -0.20 5.40 -16.00
C GLY A 152 0.39 6.53 -15.15
N GLN A 153 -0.40 7.57 -14.86
CA GLN A 153 0.01 8.70 -14.05
C GLN A 153 -0.01 8.28 -12.58
N MET A 154 1.19 8.15 -12.00
CA MET A 154 1.36 8.15 -10.55
C MET A 154 0.68 9.38 -9.97
N THR A 155 -0.39 9.17 -9.21
CA THR A 155 -1.08 10.25 -8.50
C THR A 155 -0.26 10.60 -7.26
N ARG A 156 0.07 11.89 -7.08
CA ARG A 156 0.89 12.36 -5.96
C ARG A 156 0.10 12.56 -4.67
N GLU A 157 -1.22 12.49 -4.74
CA GLU A 157 -2.13 12.76 -3.63
C GLU A 157 -3.27 11.74 -3.61
N PHE A 158 -3.71 11.37 -2.41
CA PHE A 158 -4.86 10.49 -2.22
C PHE A 158 -5.96 11.20 -1.43
N HIS A 159 -7.06 11.54 -2.11
CA HIS A 159 -8.19 12.25 -1.52
C HIS A 159 -9.27 11.27 -1.06
N ALA A 160 -9.14 10.71 0.15
CA ALA A 160 -10.10 9.74 0.70
C ALA A 160 -11.55 10.24 0.72
N VAL A 161 -11.76 11.54 0.90
CA VAL A 161 -13.10 12.17 0.91
C VAL A 161 -13.80 12.05 -0.45
N GLU A 162 -13.06 12.10 -1.56
CA GLU A 162 -13.62 11.91 -2.90
C GLU A 162 -14.18 10.49 -3.05
N TYR A 163 -13.44 9.49 -2.59
CA TYR A 163 -13.89 8.10 -2.60
C TYR A 163 -15.09 7.86 -1.68
N ILE A 164 -15.13 8.50 -0.50
CA ILE A 164 -16.30 8.46 0.39
C ILE A 164 -17.54 9.03 -0.32
N ASN A 165 -17.42 10.19 -0.97
CA ASN A 165 -18.54 10.81 -1.69
C ASN A 165 -18.94 10.01 -2.93
N ALA A 166 -17.97 9.44 -3.65
CA ALA A 166 -18.22 8.53 -4.77
C ALA A 166 -18.97 7.28 -4.30
N ALA A 167 -18.58 6.67 -3.18
CA ALA A 167 -19.25 5.50 -2.62
C ALA A 167 -20.69 5.79 -2.24
N ARG A 168 -20.95 6.95 -1.62
CA ARG A 168 -22.33 7.41 -1.31
C ARG A 168 -23.16 7.58 -2.58
N SER A 169 -22.57 8.18 -3.62
CA SER A 169 -23.25 8.46 -4.88
C SER A 169 -23.51 7.19 -5.70
N HIS A 170 -22.54 6.27 -5.75
CA HIS A 170 -22.67 5.02 -6.50
C HIS A 170 -23.50 3.97 -5.75
N PHE A 171 -23.41 3.85 -4.43
CA PHE A 171 -24.04 2.74 -3.70
C PHE A 171 -25.24 3.17 -2.86
N GLY A 172 -25.51 4.46 -2.71
CA GLY A 172 -26.62 4.97 -1.91
C GLY A 172 -26.46 4.72 -0.40
N ILE A 173 -25.24 4.42 0.05
CA ILE A 173 -24.92 4.14 1.45
C ILE A 173 -24.72 5.44 2.26
N SER A 174 -24.80 5.31 3.57
CA SER A 174 -24.56 6.43 4.49
C SER A 174 -23.09 6.88 4.48
N LYS A 175 -22.84 8.08 5.02
CA LYS A 175 -21.46 8.58 5.19
C LYS A 175 -20.63 7.64 6.08
N ASP A 176 -21.22 7.15 7.16
CA ASP A 176 -20.52 6.31 8.13
C ASP A 176 -20.16 4.93 7.56
N GLU A 177 -21.02 4.36 6.73
CA GLU A 177 -20.72 3.14 5.97
C GLU A 177 -19.64 3.40 4.91
N ALA A 178 -19.77 4.48 4.14
CA ALA A 178 -18.78 4.85 3.13
C ALA A 178 -17.38 5.09 3.73
N MET A 179 -17.31 5.65 4.94
CA MET A 179 -16.06 5.87 5.67
C MET A 179 -15.36 4.58 6.12
N LYS A 180 -16.10 3.47 6.23
CA LYS A 180 -15.57 2.16 6.64
C LYS A 180 -15.08 1.32 5.47
N LEU A 181 -15.45 1.67 4.23
CA LEU A 181 -14.99 0.96 3.03
C LEU A 181 -13.48 1.08 2.86
N THR A 182 -12.88 0.01 2.35
CA THR A 182 -11.50 -0.01 1.83
C THR A 182 -11.50 0.24 0.32
N MET A 183 -10.35 0.57 -0.29
CA MET A 183 -10.28 0.70 -1.74
C MET A 183 -10.60 -0.63 -2.44
N THR A 184 -10.15 -1.75 -1.88
CA THR A 184 -10.46 -3.08 -2.40
C THR A 184 -11.98 -3.31 -2.41
N GLU A 185 -12.67 -3.01 -1.31
CA GLU A 185 -14.12 -3.16 -1.22
C GLU A 185 -14.86 -2.24 -2.19
N PHE A 186 -14.46 -0.97 -2.26
CA PHE A 186 -15.02 0.01 -3.19
C PHE A 186 -14.93 -0.48 -4.65
N GLN A 187 -13.78 -1.03 -5.05
CA GLN A 187 -13.56 -1.60 -6.37
C GLN A 187 -14.41 -2.84 -6.64
N LEU A 188 -14.58 -3.73 -5.65
CA LEU A 188 -15.46 -4.90 -5.77
C LEU A 188 -16.91 -4.47 -5.97
N LEU A 189 -17.40 -3.51 -5.17
CA LEU A 189 -18.76 -2.98 -5.30
C LEU A 189 -18.99 -2.32 -6.66
N LEU A 190 -18.00 -1.58 -7.17
CA LEU A 190 -18.05 -1.01 -8.52
C LEU A 190 -18.17 -2.09 -9.60
N ASN A 191 -17.41 -3.18 -9.49
CA ASN A 191 -17.49 -4.29 -10.45
C ASN A 191 -18.84 -4.99 -10.42
N THR A 192 -19.39 -5.22 -9.22
CA THR A 192 -20.71 -5.82 -9.06
C THR A 192 -21.79 -4.93 -9.67
N LYS A 193 -21.68 -3.60 -9.52
CA LYS A 193 -22.64 -2.63 -10.08
C LYS A 193 -22.49 -2.46 -11.60
N TYR A 194 -21.27 -2.56 -12.13
CA TYR A 194 -20.96 -2.33 -13.55
C TYR A 194 -20.13 -3.48 -14.15
N PRO A 195 -20.70 -4.68 -14.32
CA PRO A 195 -19.97 -5.89 -14.73
C PRO A 195 -19.52 -5.88 -16.20
N GLU A 196 -20.22 -5.16 -17.09
CA GLU A 196 -19.96 -5.15 -18.54
C GLU A 196 -19.22 -3.90 -19.00
N GLN A 197 -17.95 -3.75 -18.62
CA GLN A 197 -17.10 -2.71 -19.21
C GLN A 197 -16.65 -3.16 -20.61
N LYS A 198 -17.26 -2.58 -21.66
CA LYS A 198 -16.92 -2.86 -23.07
C LYS A 198 -15.50 -2.40 -23.42
N GLY A 199 -14.62 -3.36 -23.77
CA GLY A 199 -13.30 -3.14 -24.34
C GLY A 199 -12.26 -4.18 -23.90
N PHE A 200 -11.05 -4.12 -24.46
CA PHE A 200 -9.95 -5.02 -24.13
C PHE A 200 -9.20 -4.55 -22.88
N THR A 201 -8.83 -5.50 -22.03
CA THR A 201 -7.76 -5.28 -21.04
C THR A 201 -6.41 -5.18 -21.76
N LYS A 202 -5.39 -4.58 -21.12
CA LYS A 202 -4.05 -4.46 -21.71
C LYS A 202 -3.46 -5.82 -22.08
N GLU A 203 -3.66 -6.83 -21.23
CA GLU A 203 -3.19 -8.20 -21.44
C GLU A 203 -3.85 -8.84 -22.67
N GLU A 204 -5.17 -8.69 -22.80
CA GLU A 204 -5.92 -9.18 -23.98
C GLU A 204 -5.51 -8.44 -25.26
N TYR A 205 -5.29 -7.12 -25.19
CA TYR A 205 -4.82 -6.33 -26.34
C TYR A 205 -3.42 -6.75 -26.78
N ASN A 206 -2.48 -6.86 -25.83
CA ASN A 206 -1.12 -7.29 -26.10
C ASN A 206 -1.10 -8.71 -26.68
N ALA A 207 -1.87 -9.64 -26.12
CA ALA A 207 -1.97 -11.01 -26.65
C ALA A 207 -2.49 -11.04 -28.10
N VAL A 208 -3.49 -10.21 -28.45
CA VAL A 208 -3.99 -10.11 -29.83
C VAL A 208 -2.95 -9.50 -30.76
N VAL A 209 -2.22 -8.48 -30.32
CA VAL A 209 -1.15 -7.84 -31.08
C VAL A 209 0.01 -8.80 -31.31
N ASP A 210 0.44 -9.53 -30.28
CA ASP A 210 1.51 -10.51 -30.35
C ASP A 210 1.13 -11.67 -31.29
N ASP A 211 -0.10 -12.17 -31.21
CA ASP A 211 -0.60 -13.22 -32.11
C ASP A 211 -0.72 -12.71 -33.57
N TYR A 212 -1.07 -11.44 -33.77
CA TYR A 212 -1.07 -10.81 -35.09
C TYR A 212 0.35 -10.70 -35.67
N PHE A 213 1.32 -10.26 -34.88
CA PHE A 213 2.73 -10.18 -35.30
C PHE A 213 3.32 -11.56 -35.58
N ALA A 214 3.04 -12.56 -34.73
CA ALA A 214 3.46 -13.94 -34.94
C ALA A 214 2.89 -14.53 -36.24
N LYS A 215 1.61 -14.28 -36.54
CA LYS A 215 0.97 -14.68 -37.80
C LYS A 215 1.57 -13.97 -39.01
N LYS A 216 1.91 -12.69 -38.90
CA LYS A 216 2.57 -11.92 -39.96
C LYS A 216 3.99 -12.45 -40.23
N GLN A 217 4.74 -12.75 -39.18
CA GLN A 217 6.10 -13.30 -39.29
C GLN A 217 6.09 -14.66 -40.00
N ARG A 218 5.19 -15.58 -39.59
CA ARG A 218 5.00 -16.88 -40.26
C ARG A 218 4.63 -16.78 -41.75
N LYS A 219 3.99 -15.69 -42.18
CA LYS A 219 3.68 -15.46 -43.59
C LYS A 219 4.89 -14.95 -44.36
N LEU A 220 5.73 -14.11 -43.75
CA LEU A 220 6.97 -13.63 -44.33
C LEU A 220 7.99 -14.77 -44.47
N ASP A 221 8.13 -15.61 -43.44
CA ASP A 221 9.04 -16.76 -43.45
C ASP A 221 8.65 -17.85 -44.46
N LYS A 222 7.36 -17.90 -44.86
CA LYS A 222 6.87 -18.80 -45.93
C LYS A 222 6.98 -18.19 -47.33
N ALA A 223 7.25 -16.90 -47.43
CA ALA A 223 7.39 -16.17 -48.68
C ALA A 223 8.85 -15.90 -49.07
N ALA A 224 9.80 -16.23 -48.19
CA ALA A 224 11.24 -16.32 -48.44
C ALA A 224 11.62 -17.77 -48.82
#